data_AF-A0A9J8DMN7-F1
#
_entry.id   AF-A0A9J8DMN7-F1
#
_cell.length_a   1.000
_cell.length_b   1.000
_cell.length_c   1.000
_cell.angle_alpha   90.00
_cell.angle_beta   90.00
_cell.angle_gamma   90.00
#
_symmetry.space_group_name_H-M   'P 1'
#
loop_
_entity.id
_entity.type
_entity.pdbx_description
1 polymer ?
#
loop_
_entity_poly.entity_id
_entity_poly.type
_entity_poly.pdbx_seq_one_letter_code
_entity_poly.pdbx_strand_id
1 'polypeptide(L)'
;MQPLVDILKWFGVKASGWSVSVCLFLLFFSLLYWYSISPFSVLERCGIKHPKPSPFFGNLMMFRDGFFKAQSDLIKKYGRICGYYIGRRPIVIIADPDMLRQVMVKEFNKFPNRMTVRGITKPMSDSLIMLKGEQWKRVRSILTPTFSAAKMKEMVPLINMATETLVRNLKSHAESGNSVNIHKCFGCFTMDVIASVAFGTQVDSQNNPDDPFVNHASKFFAFTFFKPIMIFFMAFPFLLKPLAGLLPNKSRDEMNSFFIQCIQKMIKQRDDLPPEQRRRDFLQLMLDVRASNKYLSLEHFDVVNDADEQACTEQGMDNGQENGPGNESTKRAQQKRMMTENEIVGQSFIFLLAGYETSSNTLAFACYLLALHPECQKKLQEEVDEFFSRHESADYTNVQELKYLDMVICESLRLYPPAFRYDSYYLYIYIYIYIYIYIYIYIYIYIYIYIHIYIYIYNRFNHITQNHKDARILITLLRLLRLFLDFNYLKKHLLEINQNGFGHHTFFSTE
;
A
#
# COMPACT_ATOMS: atom_id res chain seq x y z
N MET A 1 12.15 36.63 24.58
CA MET A 1 12.20 36.17 25.98
C MET A 1 11.66 37.21 26.96
N GLN A 2 12.06 38.49 26.87
CA GLN A 2 11.52 39.57 27.71
C GLN A 2 9.97 39.63 27.78
N PRO A 3 9.22 39.50 26.67
CA PRO A 3 7.76 39.57 26.70
C PRO A 3 7.10 38.46 27.54
N LEU A 4 7.69 37.25 27.54
CA LEU A 4 7.19 36.11 28.32
C LEU A 4 7.49 36.25 29.81
N VAL A 5 8.66 36.81 30.15
CA VAL A 5 9.03 37.14 31.53
C VAL A 5 8.08 38.19 32.11
N ASP A 6 7.69 39.17 31.29
CA ASP A 6 6.79 40.24 31.73
C ASP A 6 5.34 39.76 31.89
N ILE A 7 4.87 38.82 31.04
CA ILE A 7 3.59 38.13 31.24
C ILE A 7 3.59 37.31 32.54
N LEU A 8 4.66 36.57 32.83
CA LEU A 8 4.76 35.76 34.05
C LEU A 8 4.78 36.61 35.33
N LYS A 9 5.39 37.80 35.28
CA LYS A 9 5.32 38.79 36.37
C LYS A 9 3.91 39.29 36.61
N TRP A 10 3.09 39.42 35.56
CA TRP A 10 1.68 39.82 35.66
C TRP A 10 0.84 38.79 36.43
N PHE A 11 1.23 37.51 36.38
CA PHE A 11 0.67 36.42 37.18
C PHE A 11 1.39 36.21 38.54
N GLY A 12 2.27 37.12 38.96
CA GLY A 12 2.97 37.05 40.25
C GLY A 12 4.15 36.07 40.32
N VAL A 13 4.58 35.50 39.19
CA VAL A 13 5.70 34.55 39.13
C VAL A 13 7.01 35.29 38.90
N LYS A 14 7.92 35.29 39.89
CA LYS A 14 9.29 35.81 39.74
C LYS A 14 10.16 34.79 38.99
N ALA A 15 10.23 34.92 37.66
CA ALA A 15 11.10 34.11 36.81
C ALA A 15 12.20 34.96 36.16
N SER A 16 13.46 34.51 36.19
CA SER A 16 14.54 35.10 35.39
C SER A 16 14.40 34.67 33.93
N GLY A 17 14.84 35.47 32.96
CA GLY A 17 14.79 35.10 31.54
C GLY A 17 15.48 33.75 31.26
N TRP A 18 16.53 33.44 32.01
CA TRP A 18 17.24 32.17 31.94
C TRP A 18 16.39 30.99 32.44
N SER A 19 15.68 31.16 33.57
CA SER A 19 14.75 30.13 34.09
C SER A 19 13.61 29.84 33.12
N VAL A 20 13.06 30.86 32.45
CA VAL A 20 12.03 30.68 31.41
C VAL A 20 12.58 29.91 30.22
N SER A 21 13.80 30.24 29.75
CA SER A 21 14.46 29.50 28.67
C SER A 21 14.65 28.02 29.01
N VAL A 22 15.13 27.72 30.22
CA VAL A 22 15.34 26.33 30.67
C VAL A 22 14.02 25.58 30.76
N CYS A 23 12.97 26.19 31.33
CA CYS A 23 11.64 25.55 31.41
C CYS A 23 11.05 25.28 30.02
N LEU A 24 11.14 26.23 29.08
CA LEU A 24 10.66 26.04 27.71
C LEU A 24 11.46 24.96 26.98
N PHE A 25 12.77 24.90 27.20
CA PHE A 25 13.64 23.86 26.66
C PHE A 25 13.24 22.48 27.20
N LEU A 26 13.10 22.33 28.52
CA LEU A 26 12.66 21.07 29.14
C LEU A 26 11.26 20.65 28.68
N LEU A 27 10.33 21.61 28.57
CA LEU A 27 8.99 21.36 28.04
C LEU A 27 9.06 20.88 26.58
N PHE A 28 9.86 21.54 25.75
CA PHE A 28 10.05 21.15 24.35
C PHE A 28 10.61 19.72 24.24
N PHE A 29 11.67 19.36 24.97
CA PHE A 29 12.22 18.01 24.94
C PHE A 29 11.27 16.96 25.52
N SER A 30 10.48 17.32 26.54
CA SER A 30 9.46 16.42 27.11
C SER A 30 8.33 16.16 26.12
N LEU A 31 7.83 17.20 25.45
CA LEU A 31 6.82 17.08 24.40
C LEU A 31 7.36 16.35 23.17
N LEU A 32 8.62 16.59 22.82
CA LEU A 32 9.30 15.92 21.71
C LEU A 32 9.50 14.43 21.99
N TYR A 33 9.90 14.07 23.21
CA TYR A 33 9.99 12.69 23.67
C TYR A 33 8.60 12.03 23.69
N TRP A 34 7.61 12.66 24.32
CA TRP A 34 6.23 12.17 24.34
C TRP A 34 5.67 11.97 22.93
N TYR A 35 5.90 12.95 22.04
CA TYR A 35 5.59 12.83 20.64
C TYR A 35 6.24 11.55 20.09
N SER A 36 7.55 11.38 20.22
CA SER A 36 8.30 10.25 19.65
C SER A 36 7.79 8.86 20.06
N ILE A 37 7.23 8.70 21.27
CA ILE A 37 6.78 7.40 21.81
C ILE A 37 5.26 7.20 21.83
N SER A 38 4.47 8.27 21.71
CA SER A 38 3.00 8.23 21.79
C SER A 38 2.30 7.17 20.91
N PRO A 39 2.75 6.82 19.68
CA PRO A 39 2.06 5.82 18.87
C PRO A 39 2.36 4.36 19.24
N PHE A 40 3.35 4.10 20.10
CA PHE A 40 3.90 2.77 20.32
C PHE A 40 3.08 1.85 21.24
N SER A 41 1.97 2.35 21.78
CA SER A 41 1.03 1.57 22.60
C SER A 41 -0.09 0.92 21.78
N VAL A 42 -0.19 1.17 20.48
CA VAL A 42 -1.31 0.66 19.66
C VAL A 42 -1.28 -0.86 19.54
N LEU A 43 -0.14 -1.47 19.20
CA LEU A 43 -0.03 -2.91 19.00
C LEU A 43 -0.19 -3.68 20.31
N GLU A 44 0.43 -3.18 21.39
CA GLU A 44 0.28 -3.74 22.74
C GLU A 44 -1.17 -3.75 23.22
N ARG A 45 -1.92 -2.64 22.99
CA ARG A 45 -3.35 -2.57 23.30
C ARG A 45 -4.21 -3.57 22.51
N CYS A 46 -3.73 -4.01 21.35
CA CYS A 46 -4.40 -5.01 20.53
C CYS A 46 -3.98 -6.45 20.89
N GLY A 47 -3.12 -6.64 21.88
CA GLY A 47 -2.55 -7.95 22.22
C GLY A 47 -1.57 -8.48 21.16
N ILE A 48 -1.11 -7.64 20.23
CA ILE A 48 -0.20 -8.06 19.15
C ILE A 48 1.24 -8.00 19.67
N LYS A 49 1.92 -9.13 19.62
CA LYS A 49 3.34 -9.22 20.01
C LYS A 49 4.22 -8.46 19.01
N HIS A 50 5.11 -7.63 19.53
CA HIS A 50 6.03 -6.84 18.70
C HIS A 50 7.36 -6.56 19.43
N PRO A 51 8.46 -6.32 18.69
CA PRO A 51 9.71 -5.85 19.28
C PRO A 51 9.56 -4.44 19.87
N LYS A 52 10.40 -4.11 20.85
CA LYS A 52 10.43 -2.77 21.46
C LYS A 52 10.79 -1.71 20.41
N PRO A 53 9.93 -0.71 20.15
CA PRO A 53 10.22 0.34 19.17
C PRO A 53 11.20 1.39 19.72
N SER A 54 12.04 1.92 18.83
CA SER A 54 12.91 3.06 19.13
C SER A 54 12.15 4.39 18.92
N PRO A 55 12.45 5.44 19.71
CA PRO A 55 11.88 6.78 19.53
C PRO A 55 11.97 7.25 18.07
N PHE A 56 10.89 7.85 17.55
CA PHE A 56 10.73 8.34 16.17
C PHE A 56 10.70 7.29 15.06
N PHE A 57 11.56 6.28 15.13
CA PHE A 57 11.86 5.37 14.01
C PHE A 57 11.15 4.02 14.15
N GLY A 58 10.62 3.70 15.32
CA GLY A 58 10.01 2.41 15.58
C GLY A 58 11.07 1.32 15.44
N ASN A 59 10.81 0.37 14.54
CA ASN A 59 11.68 -0.75 14.26
C ASN A 59 12.41 -0.62 12.91
N LEU A 60 12.41 0.57 12.28
CA LEU A 60 13.00 0.79 10.94
C LEU A 60 14.43 0.21 10.79
N MET A 61 15.26 0.32 11.83
CA MET A 61 16.66 -0.12 11.80
C MET A 61 16.83 -1.63 11.61
N MET A 62 15.82 -2.45 11.92
CA MET A 62 15.89 -3.90 11.72
C MET A 62 15.83 -4.30 10.24
N PHE A 63 15.40 -3.38 9.38
CA PHE A 63 15.25 -3.61 7.93
C PHE A 63 16.45 -3.10 7.12
N ARG A 64 17.57 -2.75 7.78
CA ARG A 64 18.77 -2.22 7.11
C ARG A 64 19.34 -3.20 6.09
N ASP A 65 19.31 -4.49 6.42
CA ASP A 65 19.81 -5.57 5.57
C ASP A 65 18.70 -6.21 4.70
N GLY A 66 17.54 -5.55 4.62
CA GLY A 66 16.38 -6.01 3.85
C GLY A 66 15.17 -6.41 4.69
N PHE A 67 14.02 -6.53 4.04
CA PHE A 67 12.73 -6.82 4.69
C PHE A 67 12.49 -8.30 4.98
N PHE A 68 12.92 -9.18 4.06
CA PHE A 68 12.55 -10.59 4.10
C PHE A 68 13.07 -11.30 5.36
N LYS A 69 14.37 -11.20 5.63
CA LYS A 69 15.00 -11.81 6.81
C LYS A 69 14.38 -11.29 8.11
N ALA A 70 14.27 -9.97 8.25
CA ALA A 70 13.70 -9.35 9.43
C ALA A 70 12.24 -9.80 9.69
N GLN A 71 11.41 -9.88 8.65
CA GLN A 71 10.03 -10.38 8.80
C GLN A 71 10.00 -11.87 9.15
N SER A 72 10.83 -12.70 8.52
CA SER A 72 10.95 -14.12 8.86
C SER A 72 11.33 -14.32 10.33
N ASP A 73 12.30 -13.55 10.83
CA ASP A 73 12.75 -13.61 12.23
C ASP A 73 11.67 -13.13 13.20
N LEU A 74 10.88 -12.11 12.83
CA LEU A 74 9.72 -11.67 13.61
C LEU A 74 8.65 -12.76 13.71
N ILE A 75 8.31 -13.40 12.59
CA ILE A 75 7.32 -14.48 12.54
C ILE A 75 7.79 -15.67 13.39
N LYS A 76 9.06 -16.06 13.28
CA LYS A 76 9.66 -17.14 14.08
C LYS A 76 9.63 -16.82 15.57
N LYS A 77 9.88 -15.58 15.96
CA LYS A 77 9.98 -15.16 17.37
C LYS A 77 8.62 -14.92 18.04
N TYR A 78 7.70 -14.26 17.34
CA TYR A 78 6.44 -13.77 17.92
C TYR A 78 5.21 -14.55 17.45
N GLY A 79 5.34 -15.38 16.43
CA GLY A 79 4.27 -16.21 15.87
C GLY A 79 3.76 -15.70 14.52
N ARG A 80 2.78 -16.43 13.96
CA ARG A 80 2.17 -16.14 12.65
C ARG A 80 1.45 -14.80 12.57
N ILE A 81 1.08 -14.23 13.72
CA ILE A 81 0.51 -12.89 13.85
C ILE A 81 1.42 -12.10 14.78
N CYS A 82 2.10 -11.11 14.23
CA CYS A 82 2.96 -10.23 15.00
C CYS A 82 2.94 -8.83 14.40
N GLY A 83 3.58 -7.88 15.06
CA GLY A 83 3.64 -6.52 14.54
C GLY A 83 4.98 -5.86 14.77
N TYR A 84 5.13 -4.68 14.19
CA TYR A 84 6.28 -3.81 14.34
C TYR A 84 5.89 -2.38 13.96
N TYR A 85 6.76 -1.41 14.20
CA TYR A 85 6.53 -0.01 13.83
C TYR A 85 7.48 0.43 12.72
N ILE A 86 6.99 1.11 11.69
CA ILE A 86 7.83 1.90 10.77
C ILE A 86 7.59 3.38 11.07
N GLY A 87 8.60 4.04 11.60
CA GLY A 87 8.44 5.38 12.14
C GLY A 87 7.38 5.36 13.24
N ARG A 88 6.31 6.14 13.01
CA ARG A 88 5.16 6.25 13.92
C ARG A 88 4.00 5.33 13.57
N ARG A 89 4.10 4.52 12.49
CA ARG A 89 2.99 3.71 11.99
C ARG A 89 3.09 2.30 12.56
N PRO A 90 2.05 1.77 13.23
CA PRO A 90 1.99 0.35 13.54
C PRO A 90 1.91 -0.44 12.22
N ILE A 91 2.44 -1.65 12.22
CA ILE A 91 2.33 -2.63 11.14
C ILE A 91 2.03 -3.99 11.73
N VAL A 92 1.06 -4.69 11.15
CA VAL A 92 0.70 -6.07 11.51
C VAL A 92 1.11 -6.99 10.37
N ILE A 93 1.82 -8.05 10.71
CA ILE A 93 2.18 -9.17 9.84
C ILE A 93 1.15 -10.27 10.09
N ILE A 94 0.55 -10.75 9.01
CA ILE A 94 -0.34 -11.92 8.99
C ILE A 94 0.33 -12.96 8.11
N ALA A 95 0.76 -14.07 8.71
CA ALA A 95 1.36 -15.22 8.02
C ALA A 95 0.48 -16.47 8.13
N ASP A 96 -0.76 -16.32 8.61
CA ASP A 96 -1.74 -17.39 8.68
C ASP A 96 -2.60 -17.43 7.39
N PRO A 97 -2.66 -18.56 6.66
CA PRO A 97 -3.35 -18.64 5.37
C PRO A 97 -4.85 -18.33 5.44
N ASP A 98 -5.52 -18.76 6.50
CA ASP A 98 -6.97 -18.58 6.64
C ASP A 98 -7.31 -17.11 6.90
N MET A 99 -6.51 -16.46 7.75
CA MET A 99 -6.63 -15.01 7.95
C MET A 99 -6.26 -14.20 6.70
N LEU A 100 -5.25 -14.63 5.94
CA LEU A 100 -4.92 -13.99 4.66
C LEU A 100 -6.10 -14.10 3.68
N ARG A 101 -6.72 -15.28 3.56
CA ARG A 101 -7.93 -15.46 2.76
C ARG A 101 -9.08 -14.59 3.25
N GLN A 102 -9.28 -14.49 4.57
CA GLN A 102 -10.30 -13.63 5.15
C GLN A 102 -10.09 -12.16 4.74
N VAL A 103 -8.87 -11.63 4.88
CA VAL A 103 -8.55 -10.21 4.62
C VAL A 103 -8.49 -9.90 3.12
N MET A 104 -7.89 -10.78 2.31
CA MET A 104 -7.61 -10.51 0.90
C MET A 104 -8.77 -10.88 -0.03
N VAL A 105 -9.65 -11.80 0.38
CA VAL A 105 -10.75 -12.30 -0.45
C VAL A 105 -12.09 -12.01 0.21
N LYS A 106 -12.42 -12.70 1.32
CA LYS A 106 -13.77 -12.66 1.92
C LYS A 106 -14.19 -11.26 2.37
N GLU A 107 -13.28 -10.49 2.94
CA GLU A 107 -13.54 -9.14 3.44
C GLU A 107 -12.85 -8.05 2.62
N PHE A 108 -12.59 -8.29 1.33
CA PHE A 108 -11.90 -7.33 0.47
C PHE A 108 -12.52 -5.92 0.51
N ASN A 109 -13.86 -5.83 0.60
CA ASN A 109 -14.60 -4.58 0.73
C ASN A 109 -14.21 -3.74 1.95
N LYS A 110 -13.73 -4.37 3.04
CA LYS A 110 -13.17 -3.68 4.20
C LYS A 110 -11.72 -3.25 3.99
N PHE A 111 -10.99 -3.87 3.07
CA PHE A 111 -9.56 -3.66 2.81
C PHE A 111 -9.20 -3.21 1.38
N PRO A 112 -9.93 -2.29 0.73
CA PRO A 112 -9.74 -2.03 -0.70
C PRO A 112 -8.49 -1.21 -1.03
N ASN A 113 -7.89 -0.52 -0.05
CA ASN A 113 -6.84 0.47 -0.28
C ASN A 113 -5.47 -0.05 0.15
N ARG A 114 -4.44 0.23 -0.67
CA ARG A 114 -3.04 -0.01 -0.35
C ARG A 114 -2.47 1.06 0.59
N MET A 115 -1.30 0.78 1.17
CA MET A 115 -0.58 1.73 2.01
C MET A 115 -0.32 3.05 1.26
N THR A 116 -0.66 4.17 1.89
CA THR A 116 -0.37 5.49 1.32
C THR A 116 1.06 5.91 1.61
N VAL A 117 1.84 6.06 0.54
CA VAL A 117 3.18 6.63 0.59
C VAL A 117 3.06 8.16 0.48
N ARG A 118 3.50 8.88 1.52
CA ARG A 118 3.48 10.35 1.49
C ARG A 118 4.63 10.84 0.60
N GLY A 119 4.39 11.87 -0.21
CA GLY A 119 5.42 12.45 -1.09
C GLY A 119 5.49 11.84 -2.50
N ILE A 120 4.59 10.91 -2.83
CA ILE A 120 4.37 10.47 -4.21
C ILE A 120 3.78 11.63 -5.01
N THR A 121 4.37 11.90 -6.16
CA THR A 121 3.96 12.96 -7.10
C THR A 121 3.47 12.34 -8.41
N LYS A 122 2.86 13.16 -9.25
CA LYS A 122 2.56 12.78 -10.64
C LYS A 122 3.85 12.35 -11.37
N PRO A 123 3.76 11.40 -12.31
CA PRO A 123 2.54 10.73 -12.77
C PRO A 123 2.10 9.55 -11.87
N MET A 124 2.96 9.08 -10.98
CA MET A 124 2.73 7.90 -10.14
C MET A 124 1.51 8.03 -9.21
N SER A 125 1.18 9.23 -8.71
CA SER A 125 0.02 9.43 -7.83
C SER A 125 -1.32 9.01 -8.44
N ASP A 126 -1.42 9.06 -9.76
CA ASP A 126 -2.66 8.81 -10.50
C ASP A 126 -2.67 7.40 -11.12
N SER A 127 -1.66 6.58 -10.81
CA SER A 127 -1.54 5.18 -11.25
C SER A 127 -2.44 4.23 -10.45
N LEU A 128 -2.84 3.12 -11.07
CA LEU A 128 -3.70 2.09 -10.47
C LEU A 128 -3.22 1.61 -9.10
N ILE A 129 -1.90 1.56 -8.88
CA ILE A 129 -1.34 1.09 -7.60
C ILE A 129 -1.45 2.13 -6.46
N MET A 130 -1.74 3.40 -6.78
CA MET A 130 -1.88 4.50 -5.82
C MET A 130 -3.32 5.01 -5.66
N LEU A 131 -4.17 4.78 -6.67
CA LEU A 131 -5.59 5.13 -6.63
C LEU A 131 -6.32 4.38 -5.49
N LYS A 132 -7.45 4.94 -5.04
CA LYS A 132 -8.22 4.43 -3.90
C LYS A 132 -9.72 4.41 -4.16
N GLY A 133 -10.41 3.52 -3.46
CA GLY A 133 -11.87 3.41 -3.46
C GLY A 133 -12.44 3.37 -4.87
N GLU A 134 -13.45 4.20 -5.13
CA GLU A 134 -14.17 4.23 -6.41
C GLU A 134 -13.29 4.64 -7.61
N GLN A 135 -12.26 5.46 -7.41
CA GLN A 135 -11.31 5.79 -8.50
C GLN A 135 -10.52 4.56 -8.92
N TRP A 136 -10.04 3.80 -7.94
CA TRP A 136 -9.33 2.55 -8.20
C TRP A 136 -10.24 1.53 -8.88
N LYS A 137 -11.47 1.34 -8.38
CA LYS A 137 -12.44 0.41 -8.98
C LYS A 137 -12.69 0.75 -10.44
N ARG A 138 -12.98 2.02 -10.73
CA ARG A 138 -13.21 2.51 -12.09
C ARG A 138 -12.01 2.29 -13.00
N VAL A 139 -10.81 2.70 -12.59
CA VAL A 139 -9.62 2.54 -13.44
C VAL A 139 -9.28 1.07 -13.61
N ARG A 140 -9.44 0.24 -12.57
CA ARG A 140 -9.23 -1.21 -12.67
C ARG A 140 -10.17 -1.87 -13.67
N SER A 141 -11.47 -1.53 -13.63
CA SER A 141 -12.45 -2.11 -14.55
C SER A 141 -12.16 -1.74 -16.00
N ILE A 142 -11.65 -0.53 -16.25
CA ILE A 142 -11.25 -0.07 -17.58
C ILE A 142 -10.03 -0.84 -18.11
N LEU A 143 -9.04 -1.12 -17.27
CA LEU A 143 -7.77 -1.70 -17.70
C LEU A 143 -7.75 -3.22 -17.77
N THR A 144 -8.64 -3.89 -17.03
CA THR A 144 -8.66 -5.37 -16.94
C THR A 144 -8.82 -6.05 -18.31
N PRO A 145 -9.71 -5.60 -19.21
CA PRO A 145 -9.88 -6.20 -20.54
C PRO A 145 -8.60 -6.22 -21.41
N THR A 146 -7.65 -5.32 -21.12
CA THR A 146 -6.40 -5.24 -21.87
C THR A 146 -5.50 -6.48 -21.71
N PHE A 147 -5.71 -7.25 -20.64
CA PHE A 147 -4.99 -8.51 -20.39
C PHE A 147 -5.86 -9.75 -20.69
N SER A 148 -6.91 -9.60 -21.50
CA SER A 148 -7.70 -10.74 -21.97
C SER A 148 -6.90 -11.67 -22.89
N ALA A 149 -7.29 -12.95 -22.96
CA ALA A 149 -6.64 -13.94 -23.81
C ALA A 149 -6.49 -13.51 -25.28
N ALA A 150 -7.51 -12.82 -25.83
CA ALA A 150 -7.46 -12.29 -27.19
C ALA A 150 -6.37 -11.22 -27.35
N LYS A 151 -6.24 -10.32 -26.37
CA LYS A 151 -5.19 -9.30 -26.38
C LYS A 151 -3.80 -9.89 -26.15
N MET A 152 -3.67 -10.88 -25.28
CA MET A 152 -2.41 -11.60 -25.10
C MET A 152 -1.93 -12.26 -26.41
N LYS A 153 -2.84 -12.88 -27.17
CA LYS A 153 -2.54 -13.43 -28.52
C LYS A 153 -2.01 -12.36 -29.48
N GLU A 154 -2.65 -11.18 -29.54
CA GLU A 154 -2.19 -10.07 -30.39
C GLU A 154 -0.78 -9.58 -30.02
N MET A 155 -0.33 -9.79 -28.77
CA MET A 155 0.98 -9.34 -28.28
C MET A 155 2.12 -10.33 -28.61
N VAL A 156 1.84 -11.62 -28.78
CA VAL A 156 2.85 -12.66 -28.96
C VAL A 156 3.86 -12.35 -30.07
N PRO A 157 3.45 -11.93 -31.29
CA PRO A 157 4.43 -11.65 -32.36
C PRO A 157 5.46 -10.59 -31.95
N LEU A 158 5.05 -9.62 -31.13
CA LEU A 158 5.92 -8.55 -30.62
C LEU A 158 6.93 -9.08 -29.60
N ILE A 159 6.49 -10.00 -28.75
CA ILE A 159 7.34 -10.70 -27.79
C ILE A 159 8.36 -11.57 -28.52
N ASN A 160 7.93 -12.29 -29.57
CA ASN A 160 8.80 -13.14 -30.37
C ASN A 160 9.89 -12.34 -31.09
N MET A 161 9.57 -11.18 -31.68
CA MET A 161 10.58 -10.29 -32.29
C MET A 161 11.65 -9.82 -31.28
N ALA A 162 11.24 -9.46 -30.06
CA ALA A 162 12.19 -9.08 -29.01
C ALA A 162 13.03 -10.29 -28.57
N THR A 163 12.44 -11.49 -28.55
CA THR A 163 13.09 -12.75 -28.16
C THR A 163 14.14 -13.17 -29.19
N GLU A 164 13.86 -13.04 -30.48
CA GLU A 164 14.84 -13.30 -31.55
C GLU A 164 16.08 -12.41 -31.38
N THR A 165 15.89 -11.16 -30.98
CA THR A 165 17.00 -10.23 -30.71
C THR A 165 17.79 -10.62 -29.48
N LEU A 166 17.10 -11.04 -28.41
CA LEU A 166 17.75 -11.56 -27.21
C LEU A 166 18.62 -12.78 -27.54
N VAL A 167 18.07 -13.77 -28.25
CA VAL A 167 18.78 -15.00 -28.61
C VAL A 167 20.00 -14.70 -29.48
N ARG A 168 19.88 -13.79 -30.46
CA ARG A 168 21.00 -13.35 -31.28
C ARG A 168 22.13 -12.73 -30.44
N ASN A 169 21.77 -11.87 -29.49
CA ASN A 169 22.73 -11.20 -28.62
C ASN A 169 23.38 -12.21 -27.66
N LEU A 170 22.60 -13.13 -27.08
CA LEU A 170 23.14 -14.19 -26.21
C LEU A 170 24.08 -15.14 -26.96
N LYS A 171 23.78 -15.46 -28.23
CA LYS A 171 24.66 -16.27 -29.08
C LYS A 171 26.02 -15.59 -29.31
N SER A 172 26.02 -14.30 -29.64
CA SER A 172 27.25 -13.51 -29.78
C SER A 172 28.09 -13.51 -28.49
N HIS A 173 27.44 -13.37 -27.32
CA HIS A 173 28.14 -13.47 -26.04
C HIS A 173 28.70 -14.87 -25.78
N ALA A 174 27.95 -15.92 -26.09
CA ALA A 174 28.40 -17.31 -25.94
C ALA A 174 29.63 -17.60 -26.81
N GLU A 175 29.64 -17.13 -28.06
CA GLU A 175 30.77 -17.25 -28.99
C GLU A 175 32.01 -16.51 -28.50
N SER A 176 31.84 -15.40 -27.78
CA SER A 176 32.96 -14.64 -27.20
C SER A 176 33.65 -15.34 -26.03
N GLY A 177 32.99 -16.32 -25.39
CA GLY A 177 33.48 -17.00 -24.19
C GLY A 177 33.52 -16.14 -22.91
N ASN A 178 33.09 -14.88 -22.97
CA ASN A 178 33.11 -13.97 -21.83
C ASN A 178 31.90 -14.17 -20.91
N SER A 179 32.08 -13.88 -19.62
CA SER A 179 30.96 -13.83 -18.66
C SER A 179 30.00 -12.70 -19.01
N VAL A 180 28.68 -12.97 -18.98
CA VAL A 180 27.64 -11.97 -19.26
C VAL A 180 26.82 -11.66 -18.01
N ASN A 181 26.41 -10.41 -17.84
CA ASN A 181 25.41 -10.04 -16.85
C ASN A 181 24.00 -10.30 -17.42
N ILE A 182 23.45 -11.48 -17.12
CA ILE A 182 22.16 -11.91 -17.67
C ILE A 182 20.98 -11.02 -17.22
N HIS A 183 21.06 -10.44 -16.02
CA HIS A 183 20.03 -9.51 -15.51
C HIS A 183 19.96 -8.26 -16.38
N LYS A 184 21.10 -7.71 -16.80
CA LYS A 184 21.14 -6.57 -17.74
C LYS A 184 20.52 -6.93 -19.09
N CYS A 185 20.84 -8.11 -19.63
CA CYS A 185 20.26 -8.59 -20.90
C CYS A 185 18.73 -8.70 -20.80
N PHE A 186 18.22 -9.33 -19.73
CA PHE A 186 16.79 -9.44 -19.52
C PHE A 186 16.12 -8.10 -19.25
N GLY A 187 16.79 -7.15 -18.60
CA GLY A 187 16.29 -5.79 -18.44
C GLY A 187 16.05 -5.10 -19.78
N CYS A 188 17.02 -5.14 -20.69
CA CYS A 188 16.84 -4.58 -22.03
C CYS A 188 15.72 -5.32 -22.80
N PHE A 189 15.70 -6.65 -22.75
CA PHE A 189 14.65 -7.45 -23.39
C PHE A 189 13.25 -7.08 -22.89
N THR A 190 13.04 -7.01 -21.57
CA THR A 190 11.71 -6.69 -21.03
C THR A 190 11.31 -5.25 -21.29
N MET A 191 12.28 -4.31 -21.36
CA MET A 191 12.05 -2.94 -21.79
C MET A 191 11.52 -2.88 -23.23
N ASP A 192 12.19 -3.56 -24.15
CA ASP A 192 11.78 -3.59 -25.57
C ASP A 192 10.38 -4.22 -25.72
N VAL A 193 10.12 -5.31 -25.00
CA VAL A 193 8.80 -5.97 -24.97
C VAL A 193 7.72 -5.01 -24.50
N ILE A 194 7.88 -4.39 -23.33
CA ILE A 194 6.84 -3.50 -22.79
C ILE A 194 6.68 -2.22 -23.61
N ALA A 195 7.76 -1.68 -24.16
CA ALA A 195 7.71 -0.52 -25.05
C ALA A 195 6.91 -0.81 -26.32
N SER A 196 7.13 -1.98 -26.93
CA SER A 196 6.43 -2.38 -28.15
C SER A 196 4.98 -2.77 -27.88
N VAL A 197 4.73 -3.58 -26.84
CA VAL A 197 3.41 -4.11 -26.52
C VAL A 197 2.48 -3.05 -25.92
N ALA A 198 2.96 -2.22 -25.00
CA ALA A 198 2.11 -1.24 -24.33
C ALA A 198 1.98 0.07 -25.11
N PHE A 199 3.06 0.51 -25.77
CA PHE A 199 3.12 1.84 -26.37
C PHE A 199 3.28 1.83 -27.89
N GLY A 200 3.37 0.65 -28.50
CA GLY A 200 3.56 0.54 -29.93
C GLY A 200 4.90 1.08 -30.41
N THR A 201 5.86 1.31 -29.50
CA THR A 201 7.13 1.97 -29.78
C THR A 201 8.23 0.92 -29.81
N GLN A 202 8.96 0.87 -30.92
CA GLN A 202 10.15 0.04 -30.99
C GLN A 202 11.30 0.78 -30.29
N VAL A 203 11.73 0.22 -29.16
CA VAL A 203 12.95 0.61 -28.46
C VAL A 203 13.96 -0.49 -28.75
N ASP A 204 15.19 -0.12 -29.07
CA ASP A 204 16.28 -1.07 -29.35
C ASP A 204 17.29 -1.05 -28.21
N SER A 205 16.80 -1.26 -26.98
CA SER A 205 17.64 -1.17 -25.78
C SER A 205 18.58 -2.37 -25.66
N GLN A 206 18.28 -3.48 -26.33
CA GLN A 206 19.15 -4.65 -26.39
C GLN A 206 20.45 -4.40 -27.16
N ASN A 207 20.43 -3.55 -28.19
CA ASN A 207 21.63 -3.15 -28.94
C ASN A 207 22.19 -1.80 -28.48
N ASN A 208 21.41 -1.00 -27.74
CA ASN A 208 21.82 0.26 -27.14
C ASN A 208 21.66 0.24 -25.61
N PRO A 209 22.68 -0.22 -24.86
CA PRO A 209 22.60 -0.34 -23.40
C PRO A 209 22.46 0.99 -22.65
N ASP A 210 22.76 2.12 -23.31
CA ASP A 210 22.64 3.48 -22.75
C ASP A 210 21.31 4.14 -23.14
N ASP A 211 20.34 3.36 -23.62
CA ASP A 211 19.03 3.88 -24.01
C ASP A 211 18.39 4.70 -22.86
N PRO A 212 17.90 5.91 -23.14
CA PRO A 212 17.27 6.77 -22.14
C PRO A 212 16.10 6.10 -21.40
N PHE A 213 15.33 5.21 -22.03
CA PHE A 213 14.22 4.51 -21.37
C PHE A 213 14.72 3.62 -20.24
N VAL A 214 15.74 2.80 -20.47
CA VAL A 214 16.33 1.91 -19.46
C VAL A 214 16.98 2.73 -18.34
N ASN A 215 17.73 3.76 -18.71
CA ASN A 215 18.43 4.63 -17.76
C ASN A 215 17.47 5.43 -16.88
N HIS A 216 16.33 5.89 -17.40
CA HIS A 216 15.31 6.56 -16.58
C HIS A 216 14.44 5.58 -15.80
N ALA A 217 14.11 4.40 -16.33
CA ALA A 217 13.32 3.39 -15.63
C ALA A 217 14.07 2.83 -14.40
N SER A 218 15.36 2.52 -14.53
CA SER A 218 16.20 2.01 -13.42
C SER A 218 16.29 3.00 -12.24
N LYS A 219 16.27 4.32 -12.51
CA LYS A 219 16.24 5.35 -11.45
C LYS A 219 15.02 5.23 -10.53
N PHE A 220 13.90 4.71 -11.01
CA PHE A 220 12.71 4.49 -10.19
C PHE A 220 12.96 3.46 -9.09
N PHE A 221 13.68 2.39 -9.41
CA PHE A 221 13.94 1.26 -8.52
C PHE A 221 15.12 1.50 -7.57
N ALA A 222 15.91 2.55 -7.76
CA ALA A 222 16.99 2.98 -6.87
C ALA A 222 16.49 3.65 -5.56
N PHE A 223 15.22 3.47 -5.19
CA PHE A 223 14.63 4.06 -3.99
C PHE A 223 15.11 3.37 -2.71
N THR A 224 15.39 4.16 -1.65
CA THR A 224 15.87 3.62 -0.37
C THR A 224 15.28 4.39 0.81
N PHE A 225 14.71 3.66 1.78
CA PHE A 225 14.13 4.23 3.00
C PHE A 225 15.15 4.87 3.96
N PHE A 226 16.43 4.52 3.80
CA PHE A 226 17.52 4.89 4.71
C PHE A 226 18.26 6.19 4.33
N LYS A 227 17.78 6.94 3.33
CA LYS A 227 18.31 8.30 3.07
C LYS A 227 17.99 9.20 4.27
N PRO A 228 18.94 10.00 4.82
CA PRO A 228 18.71 10.83 6.00
C PRO A 228 17.47 11.73 5.89
N ILE A 229 17.22 12.27 4.71
CA ILE A 229 16.04 13.11 4.43
C ILE A 229 14.71 12.35 4.54
N MET A 230 14.68 11.08 4.13
CA MET A 230 13.49 10.22 4.23
C MET A 230 13.22 9.85 5.69
N ILE A 231 14.28 9.56 6.45
CA ILE A 231 14.20 9.29 7.88
C ILE A 231 13.65 10.51 8.64
N PHE A 232 14.12 11.72 8.29
CA PHE A 232 13.61 12.96 8.86
C PHE A 232 12.10 13.14 8.61
N PHE A 233 11.64 12.95 7.37
CA PHE A 233 10.22 13.06 7.06
C PHE A 233 9.37 11.91 7.63
N MET A 234 9.97 10.76 7.89
CA MET A 234 9.29 9.67 8.59
C MET A 234 9.07 10.01 10.07
N ALA A 235 10.05 10.65 10.72
CA ALA A 235 9.97 11.14 12.09
C ALA A 235 8.97 12.30 12.22
N PHE A 236 8.99 13.23 11.27
CA PHE A 236 8.17 14.46 11.27
C PHE A 236 7.31 14.58 9.99
N PRO A 237 6.28 13.74 9.83
CA PRO A 237 5.59 13.63 8.55
C PRO A 237 4.62 14.79 8.27
N PHE A 238 4.45 15.72 9.21
CA PHE A 238 3.75 16.99 9.02
C PHE A 238 4.62 18.04 8.32
N LEU A 239 5.94 17.92 8.43
CA LEU A 239 6.90 18.82 7.77
C LEU A 239 7.06 18.53 6.27
N LEU A 240 6.66 17.34 5.81
CA LEU A 240 6.83 16.95 4.41
C LEU A 240 6.12 17.91 3.45
N LYS A 241 4.86 18.28 3.70
CA LYS A 241 4.11 19.17 2.81
C LYS A 241 4.75 20.56 2.68
N PRO A 242 5.04 21.30 3.78
CA PRO A 242 5.63 22.62 3.68
C PRO A 242 7.08 22.60 3.15
N LEU A 243 7.88 21.58 3.47
CA LEU A 243 9.28 21.51 3.03
C LEU A 243 9.52 20.81 1.69
N ALA A 244 8.53 20.10 1.12
CA ALA A 244 8.70 19.39 -0.15
C ALA A 244 9.08 20.32 -1.31
N GLY A 245 8.59 21.57 -1.31
CA GLY A 245 8.96 22.56 -2.33
C GLY A 245 10.40 23.09 -2.21
N LEU A 246 11.01 22.96 -1.03
CA LEU A 246 12.38 23.45 -0.75
C LEU A 246 13.45 22.38 -1.02
N LEU A 247 13.05 21.11 -1.16
CA LEU A 247 13.95 19.97 -1.32
C LEU A 247 13.65 19.25 -2.66
N PRO A 248 14.01 19.87 -3.79
CA PRO A 248 13.77 19.27 -5.10
C PRO A 248 14.55 17.96 -5.25
N ASN A 249 13.87 16.93 -5.74
CA ASN A 249 14.51 15.66 -6.07
C ASN A 249 14.78 15.62 -7.57
N LYS A 250 15.88 16.23 -8.00
CA LYS A 250 16.25 16.41 -9.41
C LYS A 250 16.17 15.11 -10.21
N SER A 251 16.66 13.99 -9.65
CA SER A 251 16.64 12.68 -10.33
C SER A 251 15.22 12.17 -10.58
N ARG A 252 14.32 12.32 -9.59
CA ARG A 252 12.91 11.94 -9.76
C ARG A 252 12.23 12.86 -10.78
N ASP A 253 12.49 14.15 -10.69
CA ASP A 253 11.82 15.14 -11.53
C ASP A 253 12.28 15.02 -12.99
N GLU A 254 13.56 14.74 -13.25
CA GLU A 254 14.10 14.38 -14.58
C GLU A 254 13.43 13.12 -15.14
N MET A 255 13.37 12.04 -14.36
CA MET A 255 12.70 10.78 -14.75
C MET A 255 11.22 11.01 -15.07
N ASN A 256 10.47 11.66 -14.16
CA ASN A 256 9.06 11.93 -14.38
C ASN A 256 8.84 12.79 -15.63
N SER A 257 9.66 13.82 -15.83
CA SER A 257 9.55 14.72 -16.99
C SER A 257 9.81 13.98 -18.30
N PHE A 258 10.83 13.12 -18.35
CA PHE A 258 11.13 12.29 -19.51
C PHE A 258 9.92 11.44 -19.92
N PHE A 259 9.38 10.64 -18.98
CA PHE A 259 8.27 9.74 -19.31
C PHE A 259 6.97 10.49 -19.63
N ILE A 260 6.66 11.57 -18.91
CA ILE A 260 5.50 12.42 -19.23
C ILE A 260 5.62 12.94 -20.67
N GLN A 261 6.78 13.49 -21.06
CA GLN A 261 6.99 14.02 -22.41
C GLN A 261 6.89 12.93 -23.48
N CYS A 262 7.49 11.76 -23.25
CA CYS A 262 7.38 10.62 -24.16
C CYS A 262 5.92 10.20 -24.35
N ILE A 263 5.17 10.00 -23.25
CA ILE A 263 3.76 9.58 -23.32
C ILE A 263 2.91 10.63 -24.02
N GLN A 264 3.08 11.92 -23.69
CA GLN A 264 2.34 13.00 -24.34
C GLN A 264 2.64 13.10 -25.84
N LYS A 265 3.90 12.92 -26.24
CA LYS A 265 4.31 12.87 -27.65
C LYS A 265 3.63 11.70 -28.37
N MET A 266 3.60 10.52 -27.76
CA MET A 266 2.93 9.34 -28.32
C MET A 266 1.42 9.53 -28.46
N ILE A 267 0.77 10.14 -27.47
CA ILE A 267 -0.66 10.49 -27.55
C ILE A 267 -0.90 11.44 -28.73
N LYS A 268 -0.12 12.51 -28.84
CA LYS A 268 -0.25 13.49 -29.94
C LYS A 268 -0.06 12.86 -31.31
N GLN A 269 0.97 12.04 -31.48
CA GLN A 269 1.22 11.32 -32.73
C GLN A 269 0.06 10.41 -33.16
N ARG A 270 -0.69 9.86 -32.21
CA ARG A 270 -1.86 9.01 -32.49
C ARG A 270 -3.10 9.80 -32.86
N ASP A 271 -3.29 10.96 -32.22
CA ASP A 271 -4.37 11.88 -32.56
C ASP A 271 -4.24 12.37 -34.00
N ASP A 272 -2.99 12.56 -34.47
CA ASP A 272 -2.68 12.95 -35.86
C ASP A 272 -2.91 11.82 -36.89
N LEU A 273 -2.99 10.55 -36.46
CA LEU A 273 -3.19 9.39 -37.34
C LEU A 273 -4.68 9.05 -37.53
N PRO A 274 -5.12 8.65 -38.75
CA PRO A 274 -6.44 8.10 -38.98
C PRO A 274 -6.72 6.87 -38.10
N PRO A 275 -7.96 6.64 -37.62
CA PRO A 275 -8.30 5.51 -36.74
C PRO A 275 -7.86 4.13 -37.25
N GLU A 276 -7.90 3.93 -38.58
CA GLU A 276 -7.54 2.66 -39.23
C GLU A 276 -6.03 2.38 -39.20
N GLN A 277 -5.20 3.42 -39.07
CA GLN A 277 -3.73 3.31 -39.03
C GLN A 277 -3.20 3.25 -37.58
N ARG A 278 -4.07 3.40 -36.57
CA ARG A 278 -3.67 3.35 -35.17
C ARG A 278 -3.41 1.91 -34.75
N ARG A 279 -2.21 1.65 -34.25
CA ARG A 279 -1.85 0.35 -33.67
C ARG A 279 -2.75 0.06 -32.46
N ARG A 280 -3.31 -1.14 -32.41
CA ARG A 280 -4.13 -1.60 -31.29
C ARG A 280 -3.22 -2.10 -30.17
N ASP A 281 -2.90 -1.22 -29.23
CA ASP A 281 -2.06 -1.50 -28.07
C ASP A 281 -2.67 -0.95 -26.78
N PHE A 282 -1.95 -1.07 -25.67
CA PHE A 282 -2.42 -0.66 -24.34
C PHE A 282 -2.79 0.82 -24.29
N LEU A 283 -1.95 1.69 -24.87
CA LEU A 283 -2.22 3.12 -24.94
C LEU A 283 -3.45 3.41 -25.82
N GLN A 284 -3.65 2.67 -26.91
CA GLN A 284 -4.82 2.89 -27.76
C GLN A 284 -6.12 2.52 -27.05
N LEU A 285 -6.13 1.43 -26.29
CA LEU A 285 -7.29 1.04 -25.47
C LEU A 285 -7.66 2.11 -24.45
N MET A 286 -6.68 2.73 -23.79
CA MET A 286 -6.94 3.85 -22.88
C MET A 286 -7.49 5.09 -23.59
N LEU A 287 -7.02 5.37 -24.81
CA LEU A 287 -7.52 6.47 -25.64
C LEU A 287 -8.94 6.18 -26.17
N ASP A 288 -9.22 4.95 -26.55
CA ASP A 288 -10.53 4.52 -27.02
C ASP A 288 -11.56 4.59 -25.90
N VAL A 289 -11.21 4.22 -24.67
CA VAL A 289 -12.12 4.39 -23.50
C VAL A 289 -12.31 5.86 -23.14
N ARG A 290 -11.31 6.71 -23.41
CA ARG A 290 -11.49 8.16 -23.33
C ARG A 290 -12.42 8.68 -24.42
N ALA A 291 -12.46 8.08 -25.61
CA ALA A 291 -13.29 8.54 -26.73
C ALA A 291 -14.69 7.92 -26.76
N SER A 292 -14.83 6.67 -26.31
CA SER A 292 -16.06 5.88 -26.39
C SER A 292 -16.82 5.92 -25.08
N ASN A 293 -18.05 6.43 -25.11
CA ASN A 293 -19.02 6.36 -24.02
C ASN A 293 -19.52 4.92 -23.74
N LYS A 294 -18.81 3.87 -24.17
CA LYS A 294 -19.28 2.48 -24.10
C LYS A 294 -18.83 1.77 -22.83
N TYR A 295 -19.83 1.26 -22.13
CA TYR A 295 -19.76 0.67 -20.80
C TYR A 295 -19.28 -0.79 -20.82
N LEU A 296 -18.53 -1.19 -19.80
CA LEU A 296 -18.55 -2.56 -19.26
C LEU A 296 -19.17 -2.45 -17.87
N SER A 297 -20.24 -3.21 -17.61
CA SER A 297 -20.95 -3.17 -16.33
C SER A 297 -20.04 -3.61 -15.18
N LEU A 298 -20.17 -2.90 -14.05
CA LEU A 298 -19.40 -3.16 -12.81
C LEU A 298 -19.89 -4.40 -12.05
N GLU A 299 -20.91 -5.08 -12.55
CA GLU A 299 -21.66 -6.14 -11.87
C GLU A 299 -21.07 -7.55 -12.09
N HIS A 300 -20.02 -7.70 -12.90
CA HIS A 300 -19.46 -9.02 -13.26
C HIS A 300 -18.00 -9.23 -12.82
N PHE A 301 -17.50 -8.48 -11.83
CA PHE A 301 -16.11 -8.59 -11.38
C PHE A 301 -15.93 -9.20 -9.98
N ASP A 302 -16.95 -9.80 -9.38
CA ASP A 302 -16.79 -10.68 -8.22
C ASP A 302 -17.14 -12.12 -8.62
N VAL A 303 -16.14 -12.89 -9.06
CA VAL A 303 -16.23 -14.37 -9.09
C VAL A 303 -14.93 -14.98 -8.54
N VAL A 304 -14.76 -14.87 -7.22
CA VAL A 304 -14.39 -16.01 -6.38
C VAL A 304 -15.27 -15.90 -5.13
N ASN A 305 -16.58 -16.11 -5.28
CA ASN A 305 -17.53 -16.56 -4.28
C ASN A 305 -18.93 -16.53 -4.91
N ASP A 306 -19.33 -17.65 -5.54
CA ASP A 306 -20.75 -17.93 -5.75
C ASP A 306 -21.35 -18.32 -4.40
N ALA A 307 -21.99 -17.36 -3.73
CA ALA A 307 -23.08 -17.55 -2.78
C ALA A 307 -23.62 -16.16 -2.40
N ASP A 308 -24.94 -16.01 -2.50
CA ASP A 308 -25.75 -14.82 -2.17
C ASP A 308 -26.01 -13.83 -3.31
N GLU A 309 -26.64 -14.33 -4.38
CA GLU A 309 -27.30 -13.52 -5.40
C GLU A 309 -28.82 -13.80 -5.44
N GLN A 310 -29.52 -13.43 -4.36
CA GLN A 310 -31.00 -13.32 -4.33
C GLN A 310 -31.42 -12.17 -3.41
N ALA A 311 -31.23 -10.93 -3.87
CA ALA A 311 -31.99 -9.77 -3.42
C ALA A 311 -31.54 -8.52 -4.18
N CYS A 312 -31.80 -8.43 -5.49
CA CYS A 312 -31.88 -7.16 -6.26
C CYS A 312 -32.25 -7.47 -7.72
N THR A 313 -33.35 -8.18 -7.94
CA THR A 313 -33.94 -8.30 -9.28
C THR A 313 -35.40 -7.94 -9.17
N GLU A 314 -35.67 -6.66 -9.03
CA GLU A 314 -36.99 -6.09 -9.29
C GLU A 314 -36.85 -4.56 -9.26
N GLN A 315 -36.70 -3.97 -10.46
CA GLN A 315 -37.46 -2.81 -10.94
C GLN A 315 -36.69 -2.03 -12.01
N GLY A 316 -37.28 -1.98 -13.22
CA GLY A 316 -37.08 -0.86 -14.14
C GLY A 316 -36.32 -1.16 -15.43
N MET A 317 -36.88 -2.01 -16.31
CA MET A 317 -36.81 -1.71 -17.74
C MET A 317 -37.71 -0.50 -18.01
N ASP A 318 -37.17 0.59 -18.57
CA ASP A 318 -38.02 1.52 -19.31
C ASP A 318 -37.30 2.09 -20.54
N ASN A 319 -38.07 2.10 -21.64
CA ASN A 319 -37.69 2.54 -22.98
C ASN A 319 -37.75 4.08 -23.06
N GLY A 320 -37.02 4.63 -24.04
CA GLY A 320 -36.60 6.03 -24.03
C GLY A 320 -37.68 7.12 -24.07
N GLN A 321 -37.29 8.29 -23.58
CA GLN A 321 -37.62 9.60 -24.17
C GLN A 321 -36.67 10.67 -23.61
N GLU A 322 -35.94 11.33 -24.52
CA GLU A 322 -35.18 12.55 -24.23
C GLU A 322 -36.14 13.72 -23.98
N ASN A 323 -35.98 14.39 -22.83
CA ASN A 323 -35.98 15.86 -22.64
C ASN A 323 -36.49 16.25 -21.23
N GLY A 324 -35.55 16.62 -20.36
CA GLY A 324 -35.77 17.18 -19.02
C GLY A 324 -34.43 17.52 -18.36
N PRO A 325 -34.37 18.27 -17.23
CA PRO A 325 -33.14 18.85 -16.66
C PRO A 325 -32.18 17.82 -16.02
N GLY A 326 -32.24 16.55 -16.45
CA GLY A 326 -31.31 15.47 -16.10
C GLY A 326 -30.02 15.44 -16.93
N ASN A 327 -29.81 16.40 -17.83
CA ASN A 327 -28.64 16.39 -18.72
C ASN A 327 -27.33 16.74 -17.97
N GLU A 328 -27.38 17.53 -16.89
CA GLU A 328 -26.17 17.84 -16.08
C GLU A 328 -25.78 16.72 -15.12
N SER A 329 -26.74 16.01 -14.51
CA SER A 329 -26.46 14.86 -13.65
C SER A 329 -25.92 13.68 -14.45
N THR A 330 -26.44 13.46 -15.66
CA THR A 330 -25.97 12.44 -16.60
C THR A 330 -24.59 12.78 -17.17
N LYS A 331 -24.34 14.05 -17.55
CA LYS A 331 -23.00 14.51 -17.97
C LYS A 331 -21.97 14.47 -16.83
N ARG A 332 -22.34 14.82 -15.59
CA ARG A 332 -21.46 14.67 -14.41
C ARG A 332 -21.18 13.21 -14.09
N ALA A 333 -22.17 12.33 -14.22
CA ALA A 333 -21.99 10.89 -14.05
C ALA A 333 -21.11 10.28 -15.16
N GLN A 334 -21.25 10.76 -16.41
CA GLN A 334 -20.40 10.39 -17.54
C GLN A 334 -18.96 10.90 -17.39
N GLN A 335 -18.76 12.15 -16.99
CA GLN A 335 -17.41 12.70 -16.68
C GLN A 335 -16.73 11.95 -15.54
N LYS A 336 -17.50 11.45 -14.56
CA LYS A 336 -16.97 10.65 -13.44
C LYS A 336 -16.49 9.25 -13.88
N ARG A 337 -16.79 8.83 -15.12
CA ARG A 337 -16.53 7.48 -15.65
C ARG A 337 -15.42 7.41 -16.71
N MET A 338 -14.98 8.53 -17.28
CA MET A 338 -13.87 8.59 -18.25
C MET A 338 -12.50 8.63 -17.58
N MET A 339 -11.47 8.10 -18.25
CA MET A 339 -10.09 8.25 -17.78
C MET A 339 -9.56 9.65 -18.11
N THR A 340 -8.99 10.33 -17.11
CA THR A 340 -8.35 11.65 -17.34
C THR A 340 -6.99 11.49 -18.01
N GLU A 341 -6.48 12.52 -18.67
CA GLU A 341 -5.13 12.48 -19.25
C GLU A 341 -4.05 12.16 -18.21
N ASN A 342 -4.16 12.72 -17.00
CA ASN A 342 -3.22 12.39 -15.92
C ASN A 342 -3.29 10.92 -15.52
N GLU A 343 -4.49 10.33 -15.50
CA GLU A 343 -4.67 8.91 -15.23
C GLU A 343 -4.07 8.07 -16.36
N ILE A 344 -4.24 8.43 -17.64
CA ILE A 344 -3.63 7.74 -18.79
C ILE A 344 -2.11 7.76 -18.68
N VAL A 345 -1.54 8.93 -18.39
CA VAL A 345 -0.09 9.08 -18.18
C VAL A 345 0.37 8.29 -16.96
N GLY A 346 -0.40 8.30 -15.87
CA GLY A 346 -0.12 7.53 -14.66
C GLY A 346 -0.14 6.02 -14.88
N GLN A 347 -1.09 5.52 -15.68
CA GLN A 347 -1.19 4.11 -16.07
C GLN A 347 -0.03 3.72 -16.97
N SER A 348 0.21 4.49 -18.02
CA SER A 348 1.32 4.29 -18.94
C SER A 348 2.65 4.19 -18.19
N PHE A 349 2.88 5.12 -17.27
CA PHE A 349 4.07 5.13 -16.43
C PHE A 349 4.22 3.85 -15.57
N ILE A 350 3.15 3.39 -14.91
CA ILE A 350 3.25 2.19 -14.07
C ILE A 350 3.38 0.90 -14.89
N PHE A 351 2.73 0.78 -16.04
CA PHE A 351 2.87 -0.42 -16.89
C PHE A 351 4.29 -0.59 -17.40
N LEU A 352 4.92 0.51 -17.83
CA LEU A 352 6.31 0.48 -18.26
C LEU A 352 7.23 -0.03 -17.14
N LEU A 353 7.13 0.56 -15.95
CA LEU A 353 7.99 0.22 -14.82
C LEU A 353 7.74 -1.21 -14.33
N ALA A 354 6.47 -1.62 -14.22
CA ALA A 354 6.10 -2.95 -13.77
C ALA A 354 6.57 -4.03 -14.76
N GLY A 355 6.36 -3.81 -16.06
CA GLY A 355 6.76 -4.76 -17.12
C GLY A 355 8.27 -4.91 -17.30
N TYR A 356 9.04 -3.85 -16.99
CA TYR A 356 10.49 -3.84 -17.09
C TYR A 356 11.16 -4.67 -15.97
N GLU A 357 11.06 -4.24 -14.72
CA GLU A 357 11.94 -4.74 -13.64
C GLU A 357 11.45 -6.07 -13.02
N THR A 358 10.14 -6.32 -12.97
CA THR A 358 9.61 -7.53 -12.30
C THR A 358 9.86 -8.78 -13.14
N SER A 359 9.64 -8.68 -14.46
CA SER A 359 9.90 -9.74 -15.43
C SER A 359 11.39 -10.03 -15.55
N SER A 360 12.23 -8.99 -15.60
CA SER A 360 13.69 -9.17 -15.76
C SER A 360 14.30 -9.87 -14.55
N ASN A 361 13.90 -9.51 -13.33
CA ASN A 361 14.33 -10.18 -12.11
C ASN A 361 13.87 -11.65 -12.06
N THR A 362 12.62 -11.92 -12.45
CA THR A 362 12.10 -13.29 -12.48
C THR A 362 12.90 -14.18 -13.44
N LEU A 363 13.15 -13.69 -14.67
CA LEU A 363 13.94 -14.41 -15.67
C LEU A 363 15.39 -14.60 -15.21
N ALA A 364 16.01 -13.57 -14.62
CA ALA A 364 17.37 -13.65 -14.13
C ALA A 364 17.51 -14.70 -12.99
N PHE A 365 16.59 -14.71 -12.02
CA PHE A 365 16.60 -15.72 -10.96
C PHE A 365 16.29 -17.12 -11.47
N ALA A 366 15.40 -17.27 -12.44
CA ALA A 366 15.15 -18.56 -13.08
C ALA A 366 16.41 -19.10 -13.76
N CYS A 367 17.11 -18.28 -14.56
CA CYS A 367 18.38 -18.68 -15.18
C CYS A 367 19.47 -18.98 -14.16
N TYR A 368 19.57 -18.19 -13.08
CA TYR A 368 20.51 -18.44 -11.99
C TYR A 368 20.24 -19.79 -11.31
N LEU A 369 18.97 -20.10 -11.00
CA LEU A 369 18.58 -21.37 -10.40
C LEU A 369 18.85 -22.55 -11.33
N LEU A 370 18.55 -22.43 -12.62
CA LEU A 370 18.84 -23.48 -13.61
C LEU A 370 20.36 -23.73 -13.74
N ALA A 371 21.16 -22.67 -13.75
CA ALA A 371 22.63 -22.79 -13.81
C ALA A 371 23.21 -23.50 -12.56
N LEU A 372 22.56 -23.37 -11.40
CA LEU A 372 22.93 -24.09 -10.17
C LEU A 372 22.40 -25.53 -10.10
N HIS A 373 21.41 -25.88 -10.91
CA HIS A 373 20.74 -27.18 -10.91
C HIS A 373 20.75 -27.77 -12.34
N PRO A 374 21.90 -28.25 -12.85
CA PRO A 374 22.05 -28.69 -14.23
C PRO A 374 21.10 -29.82 -14.63
N GLU A 375 20.70 -30.68 -13.69
CA GLU A 375 19.72 -31.74 -13.90
C GLU A 375 18.32 -31.17 -14.21
N CYS A 376 17.94 -30.09 -13.53
CA CYS A 376 16.69 -29.38 -13.79
C CYS A 376 16.75 -28.63 -15.12
N GLN A 377 17.90 -28.01 -15.43
CA GLN A 377 18.13 -27.37 -16.72
C GLN A 377 18.03 -28.37 -17.88
N LYS A 378 18.68 -29.54 -17.77
CA LYS A 378 18.64 -30.56 -18.81
C LYS A 378 17.22 -31.08 -19.03
N LYS A 379 16.49 -31.37 -17.95
CA LYS A 379 15.09 -31.82 -18.03
C LYS A 379 14.18 -30.77 -18.69
N LEU A 380 14.40 -29.48 -18.42
CA LEU A 380 13.68 -28.40 -19.07
C LEU A 380 14.02 -28.33 -20.57
N GLN A 381 15.29 -28.49 -20.93
CA GLN A 381 15.70 -28.52 -22.34
C GLN A 381 15.04 -29.68 -23.08
N GLU A 382 14.97 -30.88 -22.48
CA GLU A 382 14.28 -32.04 -23.07
C GLU A 382 12.79 -31.76 -23.33
N GLU A 383 12.08 -31.12 -22.39
CA GLU A 383 10.67 -30.71 -22.61
C GLU A 383 10.54 -29.68 -23.75
N VAL A 384 11.44 -28.71 -23.79
CA VAL A 384 11.44 -27.66 -24.83
C VAL A 384 11.76 -28.24 -26.21
N ASP A 385 12.73 -29.15 -26.31
CA ASP A 385 13.09 -29.84 -27.55
C ASP A 385 11.93 -30.72 -28.05
N GLU A 386 11.26 -31.45 -27.15
CA GLU A 386 10.05 -32.21 -27.48
C GLU A 386 8.91 -31.31 -27.98
N PHE A 387 8.73 -30.15 -27.35
CA PHE A 387 7.74 -29.17 -27.78
C PHE A 387 8.01 -28.65 -29.19
N PHE A 388 9.25 -28.25 -29.49
CA PHE A 388 9.64 -27.75 -30.81
C PHE A 388 9.75 -28.85 -31.89
N SER A 389 9.73 -30.13 -31.51
CA SER A 389 9.55 -31.23 -32.48
C SER A 389 8.12 -31.28 -33.06
N ARG A 390 7.15 -30.68 -32.35
CA ARG A 390 5.71 -30.70 -32.71
C ARG A 390 5.19 -29.34 -33.15
N HIS A 391 5.83 -28.24 -32.73
CA HIS A 391 5.40 -26.87 -33.00
C HIS A 391 6.54 -26.05 -33.63
N GLU A 392 6.25 -25.31 -34.70
CA GLU A 392 7.26 -24.44 -35.35
C GLU A 392 7.60 -23.21 -34.51
N SER A 393 6.64 -22.71 -33.71
CA SER A 393 6.82 -21.53 -32.87
C SER A 393 5.98 -21.61 -31.60
N ALA A 394 6.43 -20.91 -30.56
CA ALA A 394 5.68 -20.72 -29.33
C ALA A 394 4.65 -19.59 -29.52
N ASP A 395 3.39 -19.88 -29.18
CA ASP A 395 2.27 -18.94 -29.19
C ASP A 395 1.40 -19.13 -27.94
N TYR A 396 0.46 -18.20 -27.72
CA TYR A 396 -0.44 -18.20 -26.58
C TYR A 396 -1.28 -19.47 -26.46
N THR A 397 -1.52 -20.24 -27.52
CA THR A 397 -2.37 -21.44 -27.42
C THR A 397 -1.63 -22.74 -27.13
N ASN A 398 -0.32 -22.79 -27.38
CA ASN A 398 0.48 -24.01 -27.23
C ASN A 398 1.48 -23.92 -26.07
N VAL A 399 1.88 -22.70 -25.65
CA VAL A 399 2.87 -22.52 -24.57
C VAL A 399 2.45 -23.17 -23.23
N GLN A 400 1.15 -23.37 -23.00
CA GLN A 400 0.63 -24.07 -21.81
C GLN A 400 0.97 -25.56 -21.78
N GLU A 401 1.42 -26.15 -22.89
CA GLU A 401 1.91 -27.54 -22.93
C GLU A 401 3.22 -27.72 -22.15
N LEU A 402 4.01 -26.65 -21.97
CA LEU A 402 5.30 -26.65 -21.28
C LEU A 402 5.11 -26.64 -19.74
N LYS A 403 4.68 -27.78 -19.20
CA LYS A 403 4.32 -27.92 -17.78
C LYS A 403 5.53 -27.79 -16.86
N TYR A 404 6.68 -28.34 -17.25
CA TYR A 404 7.89 -28.28 -16.45
C TYR A 404 8.50 -26.86 -16.48
N LEU A 405 8.41 -26.15 -17.61
CA LEU A 405 8.72 -24.72 -17.65
C LEU A 405 7.86 -23.93 -16.65
N ASP A 406 6.56 -24.16 -16.61
CA ASP A 406 5.66 -23.51 -15.64
C ASP A 406 6.08 -23.81 -14.18
N MET A 407 6.43 -25.06 -13.88
CA MET A 407 6.98 -25.44 -12.57
C MET A 407 8.28 -24.69 -12.23
N VAL A 408 9.20 -24.55 -13.18
CA VAL A 408 10.47 -23.82 -13.00
C VAL A 408 10.21 -22.34 -12.69
N ILE A 409 9.30 -21.70 -13.42
CA ILE A 409 8.93 -20.30 -13.19
C ILE A 409 8.22 -20.14 -11.83
N CYS A 410 7.28 -21.02 -11.51
CA CYS A 410 6.59 -21.02 -10.22
C CYS A 410 7.55 -21.20 -9.04
N GLU A 411 8.52 -22.11 -9.14
CA GLU A 411 9.51 -22.35 -8.09
C GLU A 411 10.48 -21.17 -7.94
N SER A 412 10.85 -20.53 -9.06
CA SER A 412 11.65 -19.31 -9.06
C SER A 412 10.92 -18.16 -8.34
N LEU A 413 9.63 -17.98 -8.61
CA LEU A 413 8.78 -16.98 -7.94
C LEU A 413 8.54 -17.32 -6.46
N ARG A 414 8.48 -18.61 -6.10
CA ARG A 414 8.36 -19.06 -4.70
C ARG A 414 9.60 -18.69 -3.88
N LEU A 415 10.79 -18.84 -4.46
CA LEU A 415 12.07 -18.54 -3.81
C LEU A 415 12.40 -17.04 -3.84
N TYR A 416 12.16 -16.38 -4.97
CA TYR A 416 12.54 -15.00 -5.23
C TYR A 416 11.37 -14.17 -5.79
N PRO A 417 10.32 -13.92 -4.99
CA PRO A 417 9.19 -13.12 -5.43
C PRO A 417 9.62 -11.66 -5.66
N PRO A 418 9.42 -11.08 -6.86
CA PRO A 418 9.77 -9.68 -7.12
C PRO A 418 9.04 -8.70 -6.18
N ALA A 419 7.81 -9.04 -5.79
CA ALA A 419 7.06 -8.34 -4.75
C ALA A 419 7.14 -9.11 -3.43
N PHE A 420 7.93 -8.60 -2.48
CA PHE A 420 8.16 -9.28 -1.20
C PHE A 420 7.05 -9.06 -0.15
N ARG A 421 6.09 -8.15 -0.40
CA ARG A 421 5.00 -7.83 0.55
C ARG A 421 3.74 -7.32 -0.17
N TYR A 422 2.58 -7.73 0.32
CA TYR A 422 1.28 -7.11 0.00
C TYR A 422 0.78 -6.28 1.19
N ASP A 423 0.26 -5.09 0.91
CA ASP A 423 -0.18 -4.11 1.92
C ASP A 423 -1.63 -3.69 1.74
N SER A 424 -2.41 -3.74 2.83
CA SER A 424 -3.76 -3.17 2.92
C SER A 424 -3.89 -2.20 4.11
N TYR A 425 -4.56 -1.06 3.89
CA TYR A 425 -4.57 0.10 4.79
C TYR A 425 -5.62 0.03 5.91
N TYR A 426 -6.66 -0.78 5.79
CA TYR A 426 -7.81 -0.71 6.71
C TYR A 426 -7.72 -1.58 7.97
N LEU A 427 -6.75 -2.50 8.08
CA LEU A 427 -6.51 -3.21 9.34
C LEU A 427 -6.17 -2.20 10.46
N TYR A 428 -5.57 -1.07 10.08
CA TYR A 428 -5.29 0.04 10.98
C TYR A 428 -6.54 0.84 11.41
N ILE A 429 -7.54 1.00 10.53
CA ILE A 429 -8.71 1.83 10.83
C ILE A 429 -9.77 1.05 11.59
N TYR A 430 -10.00 -0.24 11.29
CA TYR A 430 -11.02 -1.02 11.99
C TYR A 430 -10.66 -1.18 13.48
N ILE A 431 -9.40 -1.50 13.77
CA ILE A 431 -8.86 -1.52 15.13
C ILE A 431 -8.95 -0.13 15.77
N TYR A 432 -8.57 0.94 15.05
CA TYR A 432 -8.57 2.30 15.60
C TYR A 432 -9.99 2.84 15.86
N ILE A 433 -10.97 2.58 14.98
CA ILE A 433 -12.38 2.97 15.15
C ILE A 433 -13.02 2.15 16.26
N TYR A 434 -12.82 0.84 16.30
CA TYR A 434 -13.37 -0.01 17.36
C TYR A 434 -12.83 0.43 18.73
N ILE A 435 -11.53 0.74 18.82
CA ILE A 435 -10.89 1.29 20.04
C ILE A 435 -11.41 2.70 20.35
N TYR A 436 -11.58 3.58 19.37
CA TYR A 436 -12.07 4.95 19.61
C TYR A 436 -13.52 4.94 20.08
N ILE A 437 -14.38 4.10 19.49
CA ILE A 437 -15.76 3.89 19.93
C ILE A 437 -15.79 3.28 21.35
N TYR A 438 -14.96 2.27 21.62
CA TYR A 438 -14.91 1.63 22.94
C TYR A 438 -14.43 2.60 24.03
N ILE A 439 -13.39 3.40 23.76
CA ILE A 439 -12.90 4.46 24.65
C ILE A 439 -13.97 5.54 24.84
N TYR A 440 -14.65 5.98 23.78
CA TYR A 440 -15.66 7.03 23.86
C TYR A 440 -16.89 6.58 24.65
N ILE A 441 -17.35 5.34 24.44
CA ILE A 441 -18.44 4.73 25.22
C ILE A 441 -18.05 4.59 26.70
N TYR A 442 -16.84 4.10 27.00
CA TYR A 442 -16.38 3.97 28.39
C TYR A 442 -16.24 5.33 29.09
N ILE A 443 -15.69 6.34 28.41
CA ILE A 443 -15.60 7.71 28.95
C ILE A 443 -17.01 8.28 29.18
N TYR A 444 -17.95 8.07 28.26
CA TYR A 444 -19.31 8.58 28.37
C TYR A 444 -20.08 7.91 29.53
N ILE A 445 -20.00 6.57 29.66
CA ILE A 445 -20.58 5.83 30.78
C ILE A 445 -19.95 6.28 32.10
N TYR A 446 -18.64 6.48 32.14
CA TYR A 446 -17.94 6.90 33.35
C TYR A 446 -18.33 8.32 33.78
N ILE A 447 -18.42 9.27 32.83
CA ILE A 447 -18.90 10.64 33.11
C ILE A 447 -20.36 10.60 33.59
N TYR A 448 -21.21 9.79 32.97
CA TYR A 448 -22.62 9.64 33.37
C TYR A 448 -22.77 9.10 34.80
N ILE A 449 -22.03 8.04 35.14
CA ILE A 449 -22.00 7.45 36.49
C ILE A 449 -21.43 8.44 37.50
N TYR A 450 -20.33 9.13 37.16
CA TYR A 450 -19.71 10.12 38.04
C TYR A 450 -20.67 11.28 38.34
N ILE A 451 -21.38 11.79 37.34
CA ILE A 451 -22.38 12.86 37.52
C ILE A 451 -23.54 12.36 38.39
N HIS A 452 -24.06 11.15 38.16
CA HIS A 452 -25.16 10.61 38.97
C HIS A 452 -24.76 10.36 40.43
N ILE A 453 -23.56 9.84 40.67
CA ILE A 453 -23.03 9.64 42.03
C ILE A 453 -22.76 10.99 42.69
N TYR A 454 -22.21 11.96 41.96
CA TYR A 454 -22.00 13.32 42.47
C TYR A 454 -23.32 13.99 42.86
N ILE A 455 -24.36 13.91 42.01
CA ILE A 455 -25.69 14.45 42.31
C ILE A 455 -26.31 13.73 43.51
N TYR A 456 -26.19 12.41 43.59
CA TYR A 456 -26.68 11.64 44.73
C TYR A 456 -26.00 12.06 46.05
N ILE A 457 -24.66 12.15 46.04
CA ILE A 457 -23.89 12.59 47.21
C ILE A 457 -24.20 14.03 47.56
N TYR A 458 -24.31 14.93 46.58
CA TYR A 458 -24.64 16.35 46.79
C TYR A 458 -26.04 16.52 47.40
N ASN A 459 -27.05 15.82 46.89
CA ASN A 459 -28.42 15.86 47.42
C ASN A 459 -28.48 15.26 48.84
N ARG A 460 -27.74 14.17 49.09
CA ARG A 460 -27.65 13.57 50.42
C ARG A 460 -26.88 14.47 51.39
N PHE A 461 -25.85 15.16 50.93
CA PHE A 461 -25.07 16.12 51.70
C PHE A 461 -25.94 17.31 52.11
N ASN A 462 -26.70 17.91 51.18
CA ASN A 462 -27.64 19.00 51.47
C ASN A 462 -28.74 18.60 52.47
N HIS A 463 -29.23 17.35 52.40
CA HIS A 463 -30.21 16.85 53.36
C HIS A 463 -29.61 16.63 54.76
N ILE A 464 -28.32 16.34 54.87
CA ILE A 464 -27.63 16.10 56.15
C ILE A 464 -27.18 17.41 56.80
N THR A 465 -26.73 18.40 56.02
CA THR A 465 -26.34 19.72 56.54
C THR A 465 -27.52 20.53 57.08
N GLN A 466 -28.74 20.30 56.59
CA GLN A 466 -29.95 20.90 57.17
C GLN A 466 -30.33 20.34 58.56
N ASN A 467 -29.84 19.16 58.96
CA ASN A 467 -30.26 18.46 60.17
C ASN A 467 -29.15 18.33 61.25
N HIS A 468 -28.11 19.17 61.20
CA HIS A 468 -27.01 19.30 62.18
C HIS A 468 -26.98 18.27 63.33
N LYS A 469 -26.09 17.25 63.27
CA LYS A 469 -25.44 16.69 64.48
C LYS A 469 -24.29 15.69 64.33
N ASP A 470 -23.88 15.17 63.17
CA ASP A 470 -22.82 14.15 63.14
C ASP A 470 -21.66 14.39 62.17
N ALA A 471 -20.55 14.91 62.70
CA ALA A 471 -19.27 15.05 62.00
C ALA A 471 -18.67 13.70 61.54
N ARG A 472 -19.08 12.57 62.15
CA ARG A 472 -18.64 11.21 61.78
C ARG A 472 -19.17 10.78 60.41
N ILE A 473 -20.36 11.22 60.02
CA ILE A 473 -20.95 10.88 58.71
C ILE A 473 -20.25 11.70 57.61
N LEU A 474 -19.92 12.96 57.88
CA LEU A 474 -19.18 13.84 56.98
C LEU A 474 -17.79 13.29 56.64
N ILE A 475 -17.07 12.80 57.65
CA ILE A 475 -15.74 12.17 57.48
C ILE A 475 -15.84 10.87 56.69
N THR A 476 -16.90 10.08 56.89
CA THR A 476 -17.13 8.83 56.13
C THR A 476 -17.45 9.11 54.67
N LEU A 477 -18.29 10.12 54.38
CA LEU A 477 -18.60 10.56 53.02
C LEU A 477 -17.36 11.14 52.31
N LEU A 478 -16.55 11.94 52.99
CA LEU A 478 -15.28 12.46 52.44
C LEU A 478 -14.25 11.35 52.21
N ARG A 479 -14.21 10.31 53.05
CA ARG A 479 -13.37 9.12 52.83
C ARG A 479 -13.85 8.29 51.63
N LEU A 480 -15.16 8.12 51.46
CA LEU A 480 -15.74 7.46 50.28
C LEU A 480 -15.45 8.24 48.99
N LEU A 481 -15.57 9.57 49.04
CA LEU A 481 -15.23 10.45 47.91
C LEU A 481 -13.73 10.36 47.57
N ARG A 482 -12.86 10.28 48.60
CA ARG A 482 -11.41 10.12 48.44
C ARG A 482 -11.00 8.74 47.92
N LEU A 483 -11.71 7.67 48.32
CA LEU A 483 -11.53 6.32 47.79
C LEU A 483 -11.98 6.21 46.32
N PHE A 484 -13.05 6.92 45.94
CA PHE A 484 -13.52 6.96 44.55
C PHE A 484 -12.62 7.81 43.63
N LEU A 485 -11.95 8.83 44.19
CA LEU A 485 -11.01 9.70 43.47
C LEU A 485 -9.58 9.16 43.42
N ASP A 486 -9.28 8.04 44.09
CA ASP A 486 -7.94 7.47 44.10
C ASP A 486 -7.67 6.66 42.82
N PHE A 487 -7.19 7.37 41.79
CA PHE A 487 -6.83 6.85 40.46
C PHE A 487 -5.91 5.61 40.51
N ASN A 488 -5.15 5.43 41.60
CA ASN A 488 -4.20 4.32 41.74
C ASN A 488 -4.85 3.01 42.18
N TYR A 489 -5.96 3.05 42.93
CA TYR A 489 -6.72 1.84 43.29
C TYR A 489 -7.41 1.26 42.05
N LEU A 490 -7.92 2.14 41.18
CA LEU A 490 -8.57 1.76 39.92
C LEU A 490 -7.58 1.19 38.89
N LYS A 491 -6.36 1.75 38.79
CA LYS A 491 -5.30 1.22 37.91
C LYS A 491 -4.90 -0.21 38.27
N LYS A 492 -4.88 -0.54 39.56
CA LYS A 492 -4.55 -1.88 40.07
C LYS A 492 -5.69 -2.88 39.77
N HIS A 493 -6.94 -2.49 39.98
CA HIS A 493 -8.08 -3.36 39.66
C HIS A 493 -8.34 -3.52 38.16
N LEU A 494 -8.03 -2.51 37.33
CA LEU A 494 -8.06 -2.64 35.87
C LEU A 494 -7.01 -3.63 35.34
N LEU A 495 -5.85 -3.74 36.01
CA LEU A 495 -4.83 -4.75 35.70
C LEU A 495 -5.28 -6.17 36.11
N GLU A 496 -5.98 -6.31 37.23
CA GLU A 496 -6.54 -7.60 37.69
C GLU A 496 -7.78 -8.05 36.87
N ILE A 497 -8.64 -7.12 36.45
CA ILE A 497 -9.79 -7.42 35.58
C ILE A 497 -9.33 -7.75 34.15
N ASN A 498 -8.22 -7.18 33.66
CA ASN A 498 -7.67 -7.59 32.36
C ASN A 498 -7.03 -8.99 32.40
N GLN A 499 -6.64 -9.49 33.58
CA GLN A 499 -6.19 -10.87 33.77
C GLN A 499 -7.36 -11.85 33.97
N ASN A 500 -8.47 -11.43 34.58
CA ASN A 500 -9.60 -12.31 34.91
C ASN A 500 -10.85 -12.12 34.00
N GLY A 501 -10.86 -11.12 33.12
CA GLY A 501 -11.96 -10.77 32.21
C GLY A 501 -11.84 -11.37 30.81
N PHE A 502 -10.74 -12.05 30.50
CA PHE A 502 -10.67 -13.00 29.39
C PHE A 502 -11.32 -14.33 29.79
N GLY A 503 -12.57 -14.27 30.24
CA GLY A 503 -13.46 -15.42 30.23
C GLY A 503 -13.88 -15.66 28.78
N HIS A 504 -13.27 -16.66 28.14
CA HIS A 504 -13.81 -17.44 27.03
C HIS A 504 -14.93 -16.78 26.18
N HIS A 505 -14.56 -15.87 25.29
CA HIS A 505 -15.21 -15.81 23.97
C HIS A 505 -14.17 -16.21 22.93
N THR A 506 -13.96 -17.51 22.86
CA THR A 506 -13.38 -18.23 21.73
C THR A 506 -14.12 -17.84 20.44
N PHE A 507 -13.53 -16.94 19.65
CA PHE A 507 -13.68 -16.94 18.18
C PHE A 507 -12.61 -17.80 17.49
N PHE A 508 -11.87 -18.57 18.28
CA PHE A 508 -11.03 -19.68 17.85
C PHE A 508 -11.60 -20.96 18.46
N SER A 509 -12.44 -21.66 17.72
CA SER A 509 -12.64 -23.09 17.89
C SER A 509 -12.23 -23.76 16.59
N THR A 510 -11.15 -24.54 16.67
CA THR A 510 -10.86 -25.65 15.80
C THR A 510 -12.03 -26.63 15.80
N GLU A 511 -12.63 -26.84 14.64
CA GLU A 511 -12.78 -28.16 14.01
C GLU A 511 -12.42 -28.02 12.52
#